data_AF-A0A7V9UP85-F1
#
_entry.id   AF-A0A7V9UP85-F1
#
_cell.length_a   1.000
_cell.length_b   1.000
_cell.length_c   1.000
_cell.angle_alpha   90.00
_cell.angle_beta   90.00
_cell.angle_gamma   90.00
#
_symmetry.space_group_name_H-M   'P 1'
#
loop_
_entity.id
_entity.type
_entity.pdbx_description
1 polymer ?
#
loop_
_entity_poly.entity_id
_entity_poly.type
_entity_poly.pdbx_seq_one_letter_code
_entity_poly.pdbx_strand_id
1 'polypeptide(L)'
;MTIQFSRRLAIVGGILVPLGETIRRWSTWQQSPANLFDDYIMGAFLLYGAWRTGNNIYSGQRYLAAAWAFACGFGYYSFFGQLNSLRLQERDPAPIPSEWVAVIKGIALLLAIIALVISLKRLPEGKD
;
A
#
# COMPACT_ATOMS: atom_id res chain seq x y z
N MET A 1 6.70 9.83 -15.60
CA MET A 1 7.02 8.82 -14.56
C MET A 1 6.98 7.43 -15.17
N THR A 2 7.97 6.59 -14.87
CA THR A 2 8.18 5.28 -15.50
C THR A 2 7.65 4.13 -14.64
N ILE A 3 7.41 2.96 -15.23
CA ILE A 3 7.01 1.75 -14.49
C ILE A 3 8.02 1.36 -13.39
N GLN A 4 9.30 1.74 -13.55
CA GLN A 4 10.33 1.54 -12.53
C GLN A 4 10.07 2.35 -11.26
N PHE A 5 9.47 3.54 -11.36
CA PHE A 5 9.05 4.31 -10.18
C PHE A 5 7.96 3.56 -9.40
N SER A 6 6.92 3.11 -10.10
CA SER A 6 5.83 2.31 -9.50
C SER A 6 6.36 1.02 -8.85
N ARG A 7 7.30 0.34 -9.50
CA ARG A 7 7.96 -0.86 -8.94
C ARG A 7 8.76 -0.55 -7.68
N ARG A 8 9.59 0.50 -7.67
CA ARG A 8 10.37 0.88 -6.47
C ARG A 8 9.45 1.25 -5.31
N LEU A 9 8.37 1.98 -5.60
CA LEU A 9 7.39 2.33 -4.60
C LEU A 9 6.67 1.09 -4.04
N ALA A 10 6.41 0.08 -4.87
CA ALA A 10 5.81 -1.18 -4.40
C ALA A 10 6.75 -1.97 -3.49
N ILE A 11 8.07 -1.94 -3.75
CA ILE A 11 9.06 -2.54 -2.85
C ILE A 11 9.07 -1.81 -1.51
N VAL A 12 9.16 -0.48 -1.54
CA VAL A 12 9.19 0.35 -0.33
C VAL A 12 7.89 0.18 0.47
N GLY A 13 6.73 0.32 -0.17
CA GLY A 13 5.43 0.16 0.46
C GLY A 13 5.19 -1.26 0.97
N GLY A 14 5.60 -2.27 0.19
CA GLY A 14 5.45 -3.68 0.56
C GLY A 14 6.27 -4.10 1.77
N ILE A 15 7.30 -3.33 2.15
CA ILE A 15 8.11 -3.55 3.35
C ILE A 15 7.66 -2.62 4.48
N LEU A 16 7.55 -1.31 4.21
CA LEU A 16 7.31 -0.32 5.26
C LEU A 16 5.91 -0.40 5.84
N VAL A 17 4.89 -0.78 5.06
CA VAL A 17 3.51 -0.84 5.57
C VAL A 17 3.35 -2.00 6.58
N PRO A 18 3.72 -3.25 6.27
CA PRO A 18 3.66 -4.34 7.26
C PRO A 18 4.49 -4.03 8.51
N LEU A 19 5.69 -3.47 8.36
CA LEU A 19 6.54 -3.11 9.50
C LEU A 19 5.91 -1.99 10.35
N GLY A 20 5.37 -0.96 9.70
CA GLY A 20 4.68 0.14 10.37
C GLY A 20 3.48 -0.34 11.18
N GLU A 21 2.65 -1.21 10.60
CA GLU A 21 1.51 -1.78 11.32
C GLU A 21 1.95 -2.70 12.46
N THR A 22 3.00 -3.49 12.24
CA THR A 22 3.58 -4.35 13.28
C THR A 22 3.99 -3.53 14.49
N ILE A 23 4.71 -2.42 14.28
CA ILE A 23 5.12 -1.53 15.37
C ILE A 23 3.89 -0.88 16.03
N ARG A 24 2.93 -0.40 15.23
CA ARG A 24 1.73 0.30 15.71
C ARG A 24 0.83 -0.58 16.57
N ARG A 25 0.68 -1.85 16.19
CA ARG A 25 -0.20 -2.82 16.85
C ARG A 25 0.55 -3.82 17.73
N TRP A 26 1.85 -3.67 17.94
CA TRP A 26 2.64 -4.65 18.71
C TRP A 26 2.11 -4.87 20.14
N SER A 27 1.54 -3.84 20.77
CA SER A 27 0.94 -3.95 22.11
C SER A 27 -0.52 -4.45 22.09
N THR A 28 -1.19 -4.45 20.94
CA THR A 28 -2.63 -4.73 20.80
C THR A 28 -2.96 -5.80 19.74
N TRP A 29 -1.97 -6.52 19.20
CA TRP A 29 -2.15 -7.43 18.05
C TRP A 29 -3.15 -8.56 18.33
N GLN A 30 -3.26 -8.98 19.59
CA GLN A 30 -4.18 -10.03 20.05
C GLN A 30 -5.66 -9.60 19.97
N GLN A 31 -5.93 -8.29 20.00
CA GLN A 31 -7.30 -7.76 20.00
C GLN A 31 -7.92 -7.79 18.60
N SER A 32 -7.09 -7.76 17.56
CA SER A 32 -7.56 -7.81 16.17
C SER A 32 -6.47 -8.35 15.23
N PRO A 33 -6.19 -9.66 15.28
CA PRO A 33 -5.12 -10.28 14.49
C PRO A 33 -5.37 -10.23 12.99
N ALA A 34 -6.63 -10.22 12.55
CA ALA A 34 -6.99 -10.08 11.13
C ALA A 34 -6.48 -8.76 10.54
N ASN A 35 -6.63 -7.64 11.26
CA ASN A 35 -6.15 -6.34 10.81
C ASN A 35 -4.63 -6.31 10.62
N LEU A 36 -3.87 -7.05 11.45
CA LEU A 36 -2.43 -7.18 11.27
C LEU A 36 -2.12 -7.96 9.99
N PHE A 37 -2.82 -9.06 9.75
CA PHE A 37 -2.63 -9.92 8.59
C PHE A 37 -2.92 -9.24 7.26
N ASP A 38 -3.91 -8.35 7.21
CA ASP A 38 -4.29 -7.65 5.98
C ASP A 38 -3.13 -6.81 5.42
N ASP A 39 -2.37 -6.14 6.28
CA ASP A 39 -1.20 -5.34 5.87
C ASP A 39 -0.07 -6.24 5.31
N TYR A 40 0.13 -7.43 5.86
CA TYR A 40 1.08 -8.41 5.30
C TYR A 40 0.63 -8.96 3.95
N ILE A 41 -0.66 -9.22 3.77
CA ILE A 41 -1.22 -9.68 2.49
C ILE A 41 -1.03 -8.59 1.42
N MET A 42 -1.38 -7.34 1.75
CA MET A 42 -1.14 -6.21 0.87
C MET A 42 0.35 -6.08 0.53
N GLY A 43 1.22 -6.16 1.53
CA GLY A 43 2.67 -6.09 1.33
C GLY A 43 3.20 -7.20 0.42
N ALA A 44 2.73 -8.44 0.62
CA ALA A 44 3.08 -9.58 -0.21
C ALA A 44 2.65 -9.38 -1.67
N PHE A 45 1.46 -8.84 -1.92
CA PHE A 45 1.01 -8.54 -3.29
C PHE A 45 1.87 -7.47 -3.96
N LEU A 46 2.22 -6.40 -3.25
CA LEU A 46 3.11 -5.35 -3.77
C LEU A 46 4.50 -5.90 -4.11
N LEU A 47 5.09 -6.69 -3.22
CA LEU A 47 6.38 -7.34 -3.45
C LEU A 47 6.32 -8.33 -4.62
N TYR A 48 5.26 -9.13 -4.72
CA TYR A 48 5.06 -10.06 -5.82
C TYR A 48 4.93 -9.34 -7.17
N GLY A 49 4.11 -8.28 -7.24
CA GLY A 49 3.97 -7.45 -8.44
C GLY A 49 5.30 -6.80 -8.85
N ALA A 50 6.07 -6.32 -7.88
CA ALA A 50 7.38 -5.72 -8.11
C ALA A 50 8.41 -6.74 -8.61
N TRP A 51 8.40 -7.95 -8.05
CA TRP A 51 9.26 -9.06 -8.48
C TRP A 51 8.93 -9.51 -9.90
N ARG A 52 7.65 -9.76 -10.22
CA ARG A 52 7.20 -10.15 -11.58
C ARG A 52 7.60 -9.11 -12.62
N THR A 53 7.42 -7.83 -12.31
CA THR A 53 7.82 -6.71 -13.20
C THR A 53 9.33 -6.61 -13.36
N GLY A 54 10.11 -7.00 -12.34
CA GLY A 54 11.57 -7.06 -12.43
C GLY A 54 12.08 -8.13 -13.38
N ASN A 55 11.40 -9.29 -13.43
CA ASN A 55 11.79 -10.40 -14.31
C ASN A 55 11.40 -10.15 -15.77
N ASN A 56 10.18 -9.65 -16.01
CA ASN A 56 9.72 -9.28 -17.33
C ASN A 56 8.70 -8.14 -17.21
N ILE A 57 9.05 -6.99 -17.78
CA ILE A 57 8.25 -5.77 -17.63
C ILE A 57 6.87 -5.94 -18.29
N TYR A 58 6.80 -6.53 -19.49
CA TYR A 58 5.56 -6.69 -20.25
C TYR A 58 4.57 -7.64 -19.58
N SER A 59 5.03 -8.81 -19.11
CA SER A 59 4.14 -9.76 -18.42
C SER A 59 3.90 -9.39 -16.95
N GLY A 60 4.84 -8.69 -16.33
CA GLY A 60 4.81 -8.30 -14.92
C GLY A 60 3.91 -7.12 -14.63
N GLN A 61 3.75 -6.20 -15.59
CA GLN A 61 2.94 -4.99 -15.46
C GLN A 61 1.53 -5.25 -14.91
N ARG A 62 0.82 -6.26 -15.43
CA ARG A 62 -0.53 -6.60 -14.99
C ARG A 62 -0.60 -7.02 -13.52
N TYR A 63 0.43 -7.70 -13.02
CA TYR A 63 0.50 -8.12 -11.61
C TYR A 63 0.78 -6.93 -10.70
N LEU A 64 1.65 -6.02 -11.14
CA LEU A 64 1.92 -4.78 -10.42
C LEU A 64 0.66 -3.88 -10.38
N ALA A 65 -0.08 -3.79 -11.48
CA ALA A 65 -1.35 -3.06 -11.51
C ALA A 65 -2.41 -3.68 -10.60
N ALA A 66 -2.55 -5.00 -10.60
CA ALA A 66 -3.45 -5.70 -9.68
C ALA A 66 -3.08 -5.46 -8.20
N ALA A 67 -1.79 -5.52 -7.87
CA ALA A 67 -1.30 -5.23 -6.52
C ALA A 67 -1.60 -3.79 -6.10
N TRP A 68 -1.39 -2.80 -6.98
CA TRP A 68 -1.73 -1.41 -6.69
C TRP A 68 -3.23 -1.15 -6.60
N ALA A 69 -4.04 -1.84 -7.40
CA ALA A 69 -5.50 -1.75 -7.32
C ALA A 69 -6.01 -2.28 -5.97
N PHE A 70 -5.48 -3.43 -5.52
CA PHE A 70 -5.75 -3.95 -4.20
C PHE A 70 -5.32 -2.97 -3.10
N ALA A 71 -4.10 -2.43 -3.19
CA ALA A 71 -3.59 -1.45 -2.23
C ALA A 71 -4.41 -0.15 -2.20
N CYS A 72 -4.96 0.30 -3.34
CA CYS A 72 -5.86 1.45 -3.37
C CYS A 72 -7.18 1.16 -2.65
N GLY A 73 -7.78 -0.02 -2.86
CA GLY A 73 -9.00 -0.43 -2.17
C GLY A 73 -8.78 -0.52 -0.65
N PHE A 74 -7.69 -1.16 -0.24
CA PHE A 74 -7.33 -1.27 1.17
C PHE A 74 -6.98 0.09 1.79
N GLY A 75 -6.19 0.91 1.09
CA GLY A 75 -5.83 2.26 1.52
C GLY A 75 -7.04 3.18 1.65
N TYR A 76 -8.03 3.07 0.75
CA TYR A 76 -9.32 3.76 0.86
C TYR A 76 -10.02 3.39 2.17
N TYR A 77 -10.23 2.10 2.41
CA TYR A 77 -10.87 1.61 3.64
C TYR A 77 -10.13 2.10 4.90
N SER A 78 -8.79 1.97 4.92
CA SER A 78 -7.95 2.35 6.06
C SER A 78 -7.94 3.86 6.34
N PHE A 79 -7.93 4.70 5.29
CA PHE A 79 -7.95 6.16 5.43
C PHE A 79 -9.30 6.68 5.90
N PHE A 80 -10.40 6.25 5.28
CA PHE A 80 -11.73 6.69 5.69
C PHE A 80 -12.14 6.13 7.05
N GLY A 81 -11.68 4.91 7.39
CA GLY A 81 -11.78 4.39 8.76
C GLY A 81 -11.09 5.30 9.77
N GLN A 82 -9.86 5.77 9.46
CA GLN A 82 -9.13 6.71 10.32
C GLN A 82 -9.86 8.04 10.50
N LEU A 83 -10.40 8.61 9.41
CA LEU A 83 -11.16 9.85 9.47
C LEU A 83 -12.41 9.71 10.34
N ASN A 84 -13.09 8.55 10.26
CA ASN A 84 -14.23 8.26 11.10
C ASN A 84 -13.83 8.15 12.58
N SER A 85 -12.75 7.43 12.90
CA SER A 85 -12.22 7.34 14.27
C SER A 85 -11.82 8.71 14.83
N LEU A 86 -11.22 9.59 14.00
CA LEU A 86 -10.93 10.98 14.38
C LEU A 86 -12.20 11.78 14.70
N ARG A 87 -13.23 11.65 13.85
CA ARG A 87 -14.53 12.30 14.08
C ARG A 87 -15.19 11.84 15.38
N LEU A 88 -15.02 10.56 15.74
CA LEU A 88 -15.56 9.96 16.95
C LEU A 88 -14.64 10.12 18.18
N GLN A 89 -13.48 10.76 18.04
CA GLN A 89 -12.46 10.90 19.09
C GLN A 89 -12.01 9.57 19.70
N GLU A 90 -11.99 8.51 18.88
CA GLU A 90 -11.48 7.20 19.28
C GLU A 90 -9.97 7.24 19.49
N ARG A 91 -9.47 6.53 20.51
CA ARG A 91 -8.04 6.45 20.78
C ARG A 91 -7.36 5.53 19.75
N ASP A 92 -6.41 6.07 19.00
CA ASP A 92 -5.55 5.26 18.13
C ASP A 92 -4.46 4.56 18.97
N PRO A 93 -4.18 3.27 18.73
CA PRO A 93 -3.06 2.58 19.38
C PRO A 93 -1.68 3.09 18.93
N ALA A 94 -1.59 3.92 17.89
CA ALA A 94 -0.34 4.50 17.44
C ALA A 94 0.34 5.40 18.49
N PRO A 95 1.68 5.40 18.57
CA PRO A 95 2.44 6.29 19.46
C PRO A 95 2.51 7.75 18.96
N ILE A 96 1.76 8.09 17.91
CA ILE A 96 1.71 9.42 17.30
C ILE A 96 0.26 9.94 17.28
N PRO A 97 0.03 11.27 17.24
CA PRO A 97 -1.32 11.81 17.21
C PRO A 97 -2.13 11.29 16.01
N SER A 98 -3.41 11.03 16.24
CA SER A 98 -4.30 10.39 15.27
C SER A 98 -4.47 11.22 13.99
N GLU A 99 -4.30 12.55 14.06
CA GLU A 99 -4.33 13.46 12.92
C GLU A 99 -3.15 13.19 11.99
N TRP A 100 -1.96 12.94 12.54
CA TRP A 100 -0.78 12.59 11.77
C TRP A 100 -0.92 11.22 11.11
N VAL A 101 -1.55 10.25 11.80
CA VAL A 101 -1.87 8.94 11.20
C VAL A 101 -2.78 9.12 9.98
N ALA A 102 -3.79 9.98 10.06
CA ALA A 102 -4.67 10.28 8.93
C ALA A 102 -3.92 10.92 7.76
N VAL A 103 -3.05 11.90 8.02
CA VAL A 103 -2.22 12.54 6.97
C VAL A 103 -1.33 11.52 6.29
N ILE A 104 -0.64 10.65 7.05
CA ILE A 104 0.23 9.61 6.50
C ILE A 104 -0.57 8.64 5.62
N LYS A 105 -1.73 8.18 6.09
CA LYS A 105 -2.63 7.30 5.31
C LYS A 105 -3.12 7.98 4.03
N GLY A 106 -3.46 9.27 4.10
CA GLY A 106 -3.88 10.05 2.94
C GLY A 106 -2.79 10.18 1.88
N ILE A 107 -1.55 10.49 2.31
CA ILE A 107 -0.39 10.52 1.42
C ILE A 107 -0.12 9.14 0.81
N ALA A 108 -0.18 8.07 1.62
CA ALA A 108 0.01 6.70 1.14
C ALA A 108 -1.03 6.30 0.09
N LEU A 109 -2.30 6.66 0.30
CA LEU A 109 -3.37 6.40 -0.67
C LEU A 109 -3.15 7.17 -1.98
N LEU A 110 -2.77 8.46 -1.91
CA LEU A 110 -2.45 9.26 -3.10
C LEU A 110 -1.29 8.65 -3.89
N LEU A 111 -0.23 8.23 -3.20
CA LEU A 111 0.92 7.56 -3.79
C LEU A 111 0.52 6.23 -4.45
N ALA A 112 -0.35 5.44 -3.81
CA ALA A 112 -0.89 4.20 -4.38
C ALA A 112 -1.69 4.46 -5.66
N ILE A 113 -2.53 5.50 -5.69
CA ILE A 113 -3.30 5.89 -6.89
C ILE A 113 -2.36 6.30 -8.02
N ILE A 114 -1.35 7.14 -7.73
CA ILE A 114 -0.36 7.55 -8.72
C ILE A 114 0.37 6.33 -9.29
N ALA A 115 0.78 5.40 -8.43
CA ALA A 115 1.51 4.20 -8.83
C ALA A 115 0.64 3.22 -9.64
N LEU A 116 -0.65 3.12 -9.31
CA LEU A 116 -1.65 2.39 -10.10
C LEU A 116 -1.77 3.00 -11.50
N VAL A 117 -2.00 4.31 -11.60
CA VAL A 117 -2.13 5.01 -12.88
C VAL A 117 -0.87 4.79 -13.73
N ILE A 118 0.32 4.88 -13.14
CA ILE A 118 1.57 4.59 -13.85
C ILE A 118 1.64 3.13 -14.32
N SER A 119 1.23 2.17 -13.47
CA SER A 119 1.26 0.75 -13.82
C SER A 119 0.27 0.36 -14.92
N LEU A 120 -0.77 1.16 -15.17
CA LEU A 120 -1.74 0.96 -16.25
C LEU A 120 -1.33 1.61 -17.57
N LYS A 121 -0.31 2.49 -17.58
CA LYS A 121 0.15 3.14 -18.81
C LYS A 121 0.79 2.11 -19.75
N ARG A 122 0.40 2.15 -21.02
CA ARG A 122 0.93 1.26 -22.05
C ARG A 122 2.46 1.37 -22.11
N LEU A 123 3.15 0.23 -22.11
CA LEU A 123 4.59 0.20 -22.30
C LEU A 123 4.92 0.57 -23.75
N PRO A 124 6.05 1.23 -24.02
CA PRO A 124 6.54 1.41 -25.38
C PRO A 124 6.68 0.03 -26.03
N GLU A 125 6.12 -0.14 -27.24
CA GLU A 125 6.31 -1.37 -27.99
C GLU A 125 7.81 -1.51 -28.30
N GLY A 126 8.39 -2.65 -27.92
CA GLY A 126 9.74 -2.99 -28.33
C GLY A 126 9.79 -3.05 -29.85
N LYS A 127 10.76 -2.39 -30.47
CA LYS A 127 11.09 -2.69 -31.86
C LYS A 127 11.66 -4.10 -31.87
N ASP A 128 10.89 -5.03 -32.43
CA ASP A 128 11.39 -6.36 -32.84
C ASP A 128 12.55 -6.21 -33.85
#